data_AF-A0A944JFV4-F1
#
_entry.id   AF-A0A944JFV4-F1
#
_cell.length_a   1.000
_cell.length_b   1.000
_cell.length_c   1.000
_cell.angle_alpha   90.00
_cell.angle_beta   90.00
_cell.angle_gamma   90.00
#
_symmetry.space_group_name_H-M   'P 1'
#
loop_
_entity.id
_entity.type
_entity.pdbx_description
1 polymer ?
#
loop_
_entity_poly.entity_id
_entity_poly.type
_entity_poly.pdbx_seq_one_letter_code
_entity_poly.pdbx_strand_id
1 'polypeptide(L)' 'MRTAHYAWCFSHGMLHAFPEGDTPWCTANWIAFTATTRLDALAAKHAAYGDAQFLHDLPADQQIEIIETADARTG' A
#
# COMPACT_ATOMS: atom_id res chain seq x y z
N MET A 1 -1.39 -16.96 -15.53
CA MET A 1 -0.80 -15.71 -15.02
C MET A 1 -0.89 -15.78 -13.51
N ARG A 2 0.21 -15.63 -12.76
CA ARG A 2 0.12 -15.63 -11.28
C ARG A 2 -0.52 -14.31 -10.87
N THR A 3 -1.57 -14.36 -10.06
CA THR A 3 -2.16 -13.16 -9.46
C THR A 3 -1.15 -12.58 -8.47
N ALA A 4 -1.06 -11.26 -8.39
CA ALA A 4 -0.21 -10.58 -7.42
C ALA A 4 -1.07 -9.58 -6.65
N HIS A 5 -0.85 -9.50 -5.34
CA HIS A 5 -1.42 -8.46 -4.50
C HIS A 5 -0.46 -7.27 -4.49
N TYR A 6 -0.96 -6.09 -4.82
CA TYR A 6 -0.15 -4.88 -4.81
C TYR A 6 -0.37 -4.12 -3.50
N ALA A 7 0.66 -3.43 -3.04
CA ALA A 7 0.55 -2.52 -1.90
C ALA A 7 1.44 -1.29 -2.08
N TRP A 8 0.95 -0.11 -1.71
CA TRP A 8 1.77 1.09 -1.65
C TRP A 8 2.35 1.26 -0.26
N CYS A 9 3.68 1.32 -0.16
CA CYS A 9 4.37 1.59 1.09
C CYS A 9 4.73 3.07 1.22
N PHE A 10 4.10 3.73 2.18
CA PHE A 10 4.32 5.14 2.53
C PHE A 10 5.60 5.38 3.34
N SER A 11 6.25 4.32 3.82
CA SER A 11 7.60 4.43 4.41
C SER A 11 8.70 4.37 3.35
N HIS A 12 8.49 3.63 2.25
CA HIS A 12 9.49 3.47 1.18
C HIS A 12 9.20 4.32 -0.06
N GLY A 13 7.99 4.90 -0.16
CA GLY A 13 7.54 5.61 -1.35
C GLY A 13 7.49 4.72 -2.59
N MET A 14 7.05 3.46 -2.43
CA MET A 14 7.17 2.45 -3.47
C MET A 14 5.99 1.46 -3.47
N LEU A 15 5.61 1.01 -4.67
CA LEU A 15 4.67 -0.09 -4.85
C LEU A 15 5.37 -1.45 -4.73
N HIS A 16 4.95 -2.23 -3.75
CA HIS A 16 5.26 -3.65 -3.61
C HIS A 16 4.28 -4.51 -4.41
N ALA A 17 4.77 -5.65 -4.89
CA ALA A 17 3.97 -6.72 -5.45
C ALA A 17 4.28 -8.00 -4.66
N PHE A 18 3.25 -8.59 -4.08
CA PHE A 18 3.31 -9.84 -3.33
C PHE A 18 2.70 -10.94 -4.21
N PRO A 19 3.45 -11.96 -4.60
CA PRO A 19 2.90 -13.10 -5.31
C PRO A 19 1.77 -13.76 -4.49
N GLU A 20 0.71 -14.21 -5.15
CA GLU A 20 -0.35 -14.98 -4.49
C GLU A 20 0.24 -16.23 -3.79
N GLY A 21 -0.11 -16.38 -2.50
CA GLY A 21 0.38 -17.46 -1.63
C GLY A 21 1.63 -17.11 -0.82
N ASP A 22 2.31 -16.00 -1.10
CA ASP A 22 3.46 -15.55 -0.32
C ASP A 22 3.02 -14.64 0.84
N THR A 23 3.71 -14.76 1.98
CA THR A 23 3.53 -13.83 3.10
C THR A 23 4.10 -12.45 2.74
N PRO A 24 3.36 -11.35 2.95
CA PRO A 24 3.91 -10.01 2.77
C PRO A 24 5.18 -9.81 3.60
N TRP A 25 6.28 -9.46 2.94
CA TRP A 25 7.59 -9.29 3.58
C TRP A 25 7.81 -7.89 4.18
N CYS A 26 7.02 -6.91 3.75
CA CYS A 26 7.15 -5.55 4.23
C CYS A 26 6.36 -5.40 5.54
N THR A 27 7.03 -4.94 6.60
CA THR A 27 6.40 -4.67 7.90
C THR A 27 6.09 -3.18 8.13
N ALA A 28 6.40 -2.33 7.14
CA ALA A 28 6.25 -0.88 7.23
C ALA A 28 4.81 -0.40 6.96
N ASN A 29 4.60 0.92 6.92
CA ASN A 29 3.28 1.52 6.73
C ASN A 29 2.86 1.43 5.25
N TRP A 30 2.01 0.45 4.93
CA TRP A 30 1.53 0.21 3.58
C TRP A 30 0.06 -0.23 3.55
N ILE A 31 -0.61 0.12 2.44
CA ILE A 31 -2.01 -0.23 2.13
C ILE A 31 -2.05 -1.14 0.90
N ALA A 32 -2.86 -2.21 0.98
CA ALA A 32 -3.09 -3.11 -0.13
C ALA A 32 -4.08 -2.54 -1.15
N PHE A 33 -3.87 -2.84 -2.42
CA PHE A 33 -4.77 -2.54 -3.52
C PHE A 33 -5.15 -3.83 -4.24
N THR A 34 -6.44 -4.02 -4.47
CA THR A 34 -6.94 -5.07 -5.35
C THR A 34 -6.79 -4.58 -6.79
N ALA A 35 -5.79 -5.11 -7.50
CA ALA A 35 -5.48 -4.71 -8.86
C ALA A 35 -4.90 -5.89 -9.65
N THR A 36 -5.22 -5.95 -10.95
CA THR A 36 -4.72 -7.01 -11.85
C THR A 36 -3.33 -6.67 -12.39
N THR A 37 -3.02 -5.38 -12.53
CA THR A 37 -1.73 -4.90 -13.03
C THR A 37 -1.09 -3.87 -12.10
N ARG A 38 0.22 -3.69 -12.24
CA ARG A 38 0.97 -2.61 -11.57
C ARG A 38 0.40 -1.23 -11.89
N LEU A 39 -0.04 -1.02 -13.14
CA LEU A 39 -0.60 0.26 -13.56
C LEU A 39 -1.93 0.54 -12.86
N ASP A 40 -2.81 -0.47 -12.76
CA ASP A 40 -4.09 -0.34 -12.06
C ASP A 40 -3.88 -0.07 -10.57
N ALA A 41 -2.89 -0.71 -9.95
CA ALA A 41 -2.54 -0.45 -8.55
C ALA A 41 -2.05 0.98 -8.32
N LEU A 42 -1.24 1.53 -9.23
CA LEU A 42 -0.80 2.93 -9.15
C LEU A 42 -1.95 3.90 -9.39
N ALA A 43 -2.86 3.59 -10.33
CA ALA A 43 -4.06 4.38 -10.56
C ALA A 43 -4.97 4.38 -9.32
N ALA A 44 -5.17 3.23 -8.68
CA ALA A 44 -5.95 3.11 -7.44
C ALA A 44 -5.29 3.89 -6.29
N LYS A 45 -3.96 3.78 -6.14
CA LYS A 45 -3.21 4.59 -5.16
C LYS A 45 -3.41 6.07 -5.40
N HIS A 46 -3.31 6.53 -6.65
CA HIS A 46 -3.46 7.96 -6.97
C HIS A 46 -4.90 8.42 -6.78
N ALA A 47 -5.90 7.60 -7.10
CA ALA A 47 -7.30 7.93 -6.86
C ALA A 47 -7.63 8.08 -5.36
N ALA A 48 -7.01 7.28 -4.49
CA ALA A 48 -7.25 7.32 -3.04
C ALA A 48 -6.40 8.37 -2.30
N TYR A 49 -5.14 8.52 -2.69
CA TYR A 49 -4.12 9.26 -1.91
C TYR A 49 -3.39 10.34 -2.73
N GLY A 50 -3.83 10.61 -3.96
CA GLY A 50 -3.21 11.60 -4.85
C GLY A 50 -1.73 11.33 -5.11
N ASP A 51 -0.94 12.40 -5.13
CA ASP A 51 0.50 12.35 -5.40
C ASP A 51 1.37 12.06 -4.17
N ALA A 52 0.76 11.91 -2.98
CA ALA A 52 1.48 11.68 -1.73
C ALA A 52 2.42 10.46 -1.83
N GLN A 53 3.72 10.68 -1.70
CA GLN A 53 4.70 9.60 -1.83
C GLN A 53 4.94 8.95 -0.47
N PHE A 54 5.03 9.76 0.58
CA PHE A 54 5.32 9.36 1.94
C PHE A 54 4.16 9.66 2.88
N LEU A 55 4.19 9.05 4.08
CA LEU A 55 3.13 9.21 5.08
C LEU A 55 2.90 10.69 5.44
N HIS A 56 3.96 11.47 5.60
CA HIS A 56 3.87 12.88 5.98
C HIS A 56 3.31 13.79 4.87
N ASP A 57 3.18 13.29 3.64
CA ASP A 57 2.55 14.03 2.54
C ASP A 57 1.01 13.97 2.60
N LEU A 58 0.46 13.11 3.46
CA LEU A 58 -0.97 12.89 3.58
C LEU A 58 -1.63 13.81 4.61
N PRO A 59 -2.93 14.11 4.44
CA PRO A 59 -3.76 14.62 5.52
C PRO A 59 -3.71 13.75 6.79
N ALA A 60 -3.83 14.37 7.97
CA ALA A 60 -3.62 13.70 9.26
C ALA A 60 -4.58 12.51 9.51
N ASP A 61 -5.82 12.60 9.05
CA ASP A 61 -6.81 11.53 9.08
C ASP A 61 -6.36 10.30 8.27
N GLN A 62 -5.81 10.52 7.07
CA GLN A 62 -5.27 9.43 6.25
C GLN A 62 -3.98 8.86 6.84
N GLN A 63 -3.16 9.67 7.52
CA GLN A 63 -1.99 9.16 8.25
C GLN A 63 -2.40 8.18 9.35
N ILE A 64 -3.42 8.53 10.13
CA ILE A 64 -3.94 7.69 11.22
C ILE A 64 -4.46 6.37 10.65
N GLU A 65 -5.30 6.41 9.60
CA GLU A 65 -5.83 5.21 8.94
C GLU A 65 -4.72 4.23 8.52
N ILE A 66 -3.63 4.75 7.95
CA ILE A 66 -2.51 3.92 7.49
C ILE A 66 -1.74 3.30 8.65
N ILE A 67 -1.54 4.06 9.73
CA ILE A 67 -0.86 3.56 10.94
C ILE A 67 -1.70 2.45 11.58
N GLU A 68 -3.00 2.68 11.77
CA GLU A 68 -3.91 1.68 12.35
C GLU A 68 -3.97 0.41 11.49
N THR A 69 -4.00 0.56 10.16
CA THR A 69 -3.95 -0.58 9.23
C THR A 69 -2.64 -1.37 9.33
N ALA A 70 -1.52 -0.67 9.50
CA ALA A 70 -0.21 -1.32 9.64
C ALA A 70 -0.11 -2.06 10.98
N ASP A 71 -0.55 -1.45 12.08
CA ASP A 71 -0.55 -2.05 13.41
C ASP A 71 -1.42 -3.32 13.44
N ALA A 72 -2.62 -3.26 12.88
CA ALA A 72 -3.55 -4.39 12.78
C ALA A 72 -3.00 -5.59 11.98
N ARG A 73 -1.99 -5.38 11.12
CA ARG A 73 -1.33 -6.47 10.38
C ARG A 73 -0.22 -7.14 11.18
N THR A 74 0.30 -6.48 12.21
CA THR A 74 1.41 -6.98 13.04
C THR A 74 0.97 -7.62 14.36
N GLY A 75 -0.27 -7.36 14.79
CA GLY A 75 -0.92 -8.01 15.93
C GLY A 75 -1.56 -9.34 15.57
#